data_AF-A0A397JQA7-F1
#
_entry.id   AF-A0A397JQA7-F1
#
_cell.length_a   1.000
_cell.length_b   1.000
_cell.length_c   1.000
_cell.angle_alpha   90.00
_cell.angle_beta   90.00
_cell.angle_gamma   90.00
#
_symmetry.space_group_name_H-M   'P 1'
#
loop_
_entity.id
_entity.type
_entity.pdbx_description
1 polymer ?
#
loop_
_entity_poly.entity_id
_entity_poly.type
_entity_poly.pdbx_seq_one_letter_code
_entity_poly.pdbx_strand_id
1 'polypeptide(L)'
;MQEYYNNGSAESIGLEQVYNYFWTIPNIDIYVATVPDRMHYLDLGLFRYQIEYTKELLGKSEFRDLMKVMVFVVDNLLNKDLSEVYVRWNRMYLMSRFERFTESDLENFQIAINEWADLFITLFWNCSSGMKMPKLHSWIYHIVDAIRDFGAINGYTTETYESLHKTYVKIPYRLSNKKDVEMQIMKNIIKKFNI
;
A
#
# COMPACT_ATOMS: atom_id res chain seq x y z
N MET A 1 8.66 6.58 -13.42
CA MET A 1 7.88 5.59 -14.22
C MET A 1 7.90 5.91 -15.73
N GLN A 2 7.57 7.12 -16.17
CA GLN A 2 7.61 7.51 -17.60
C GLN A 2 8.97 7.28 -18.26
N GLU A 3 10.06 7.60 -17.55
CA GLU A 3 11.42 7.38 -18.04
C GLU A 3 11.70 5.89 -18.35
N TYR A 4 11.37 4.99 -17.41
CA TYR A 4 11.51 3.55 -17.62
C TYR A 4 10.64 3.02 -18.76
N TYR A 5 9.45 3.59 -18.99
CA TYR A 5 8.62 3.26 -20.15
C TYR A 5 9.30 3.69 -21.46
N ASN A 6 9.78 4.93 -21.53
CA ASN A 6 10.44 5.48 -22.72
C ASN A 6 11.73 4.72 -23.07
N ASN A 7 12.46 4.27 -22.05
CA ASN A 7 13.71 3.52 -22.20
C ASN A 7 13.47 2.02 -22.44
N GLY A 8 12.22 1.54 -22.47
CA GLY A 8 11.89 0.12 -22.66
C GLY A 8 12.33 -0.79 -21.51
N SER A 9 12.60 -0.22 -20.33
CA SER A 9 13.12 -0.92 -19.15
C SER A 9 12.08 -1.03 -18.03
N ALA A 10 10.79 -0.99 -18.36
CA ALA A 10 9.72 -1.13 -17.37
C ALA A 10 9.71 -2.53 -16.73
N GLU A 11 9.99 -3.58 -17.51
CA GLU A 11 9.97 -4.95 -17.01
C GLU A 11 11.06 -5.21 -15.95
N SER A 12 12.23 -4.59 -16.08
CA SER A 12 13.34 -4.77 -15.14
C SER A 12 13.06 -4.22 -13.74
N ILE A 13 12.02 -3.39 -13.60
CA ILE A 13 11.59 -2.79 -12.33
C ILE A 13 10.18 -3.27 -11.92
N GLY A 14 9.68 -4.35 -12.54
CA GLY A 14 8.38 -4.92 -12.22
C GLY A 14 7.20 -4.05 -12.66
N LEU A 15 7.32 -3.33 -13.78
CA LEU A 15 6.22 -2.57 -14.37
C LEU A 15 5.80 -3.16 -15.72
N GLU A 16 4.51 -3.04 -16.02
CA GLU A 16 3.98 -3.36 -17.34
C GLU A 16 4.19 -2.20 -18.31
N GLN A 17 4.47 -2.54 -19.57
CA GLN A 17 4.63 -1.56 -20.65
C GLN A 17 3.25 -1.04 -21.10
N VAL A 18 2.60 -0.25 -20.25
CA VAL A 18 1.27 0.32 -20.50
C VAL A 18 1.40 1.80 -20.83
N TYR A 19 0.76 2.21 -21.93
CA TYR A 19 0.65 3.61 -22.30
C TYR A 19 -0.23 4.36 -21.28
N ASN A 20 0.29 5.46 -20.73
CA ASN A 20 -0.44 6.33 -19.82
C ASN A 20 -0.80 7.65 -20.52
N TYR A 21 -2.10 7.92 -20.67
CA TYR A 21 -2.61 9.14 -21.30
C TYR A 21 -2.10 10.42 -20.63
N PHE A 22 -1.93 10.42 -19.31
CA PHE A 22 -1.50 11.62 -18.57
C PHE A 22 -0.10 12.10 -18.98
N TRP A 23 0.76 11.23 -19.52
CA TRP A 23 2.06 11.61 -20.08
C TRP A 23 1.99 12.52 -21.31
N THR A 24 0.83 12.61 -21.96
CA THR A 24 0.64 13.49 -23.12
C THR A 24 0.26 14.91 -22.76
N ILE A 25 -0.08 15.18 -21.49
CA ILE A 25 -0.51 16.50 -21.07
C ILE A 25 0.72 17.32 -20.70
N PRO A 26 1.01 18.43 -21.40
CA PRO A 26 2.19 19.25 -21.11
C PRO A 26 2.14 19.82 -19.69
N ASN A 27 3.29 19.88 -19.02
CA ASN A 27 3.46 20.46 -17.68
C ASN A 27 2.65 19.78 -16.56
N ILE A 28 2.18 18.55 -16.77
CA ILE A 28 1.59 17.72 -15.70
C ILE A 28 2.56 16.60 -15.37
N ASP A 29 3.06 16.59 -14.14
CA ASP A 29 3.66 15.39 -13.54
C ASP A 29 2.58 14.64 -12.76
N ILE A 30 2.08 13.56 -13.36
CA ILE A 30 1.05 12.71 -12.75
C ILE A 30 1.53 12.04 -11.45
N TYR A 31 2.83 11.87 -11.26
CA TYR A 31 3.39 11.24 -10.06
C TYR A 31 3.41 12.20 -8.88
N VAL A 32 3.53 13.49 -9.14
CA VAL A 32 3.39 14.55 -8.14
C VAL A 32 1.91 14.80 -7.80
N ALA A 33 0.99 14.51 -8.73
CA ALA A 33 -0.44 14.71 -8.50
C ALA A 33 -1.04 13.76 -7.45
N THR A 34 -0.39 12.63 -7.16
CA THR A 34 -0.84 11.65 -6.18
C THR A 34 0.19 11.48 -5.07
N VAL A 35 0.01 12.21 -3.96
CA VAL A 35 0.85 12.00 -2.77
C VAL A 35 0.56 10.61 -2.20
N PRO A 36 1.58 9.76 -1.99
CA PRO A 36 1.37 8.42 -1.46
C PRO A 36 0.80 8.48 -0.05
N ASP A 37 -0.39 7.89 0.14
CA ASP A 37 -0.98 7.76 1.47
C ASP A 37 -0.56 6.43 2.12
N ARG A 38 -0.31 6.48 3.43
CA ARG A 38 0.14 5.33 4.22
C ARG A 38 -0.82 4.15 4.13
N MET A 39 -2.13 4.40 4.18
CA MET A 39 -3.13 3.35 4.28
C MET A 39 -3.21 2.54 2.97
N HIS A 40 -3.24 3.19 1.81
CA HIS A 40 -3.34 2.50 0.53
C HIS A 40 -2.03 1.87 0.09
N TYR A 41 -0.88 2.45 0.46
CA TYR A 41 0.42 1.89 0.12
C TYR A 41 0.83 0.77 1.06
N LEU A 42 0.81 1.00 2.37
CA LEU A 42 1.27 0.02 3.35
C LEU A 42 0.15 -0.95 3.76
N ASP A 43 -0.92 -0.44 4.36
CA ASP A 43 -1.92 -1.30 5.04
C ASP A 43 -2.77 -2.12 4.06
N LEU A 44 -3.38 -1.45 3.08
CA LEU A 44 -4.25 -2.04 2.04
C LEU A 44 -3.47 -2.44 0.79
N GLY A 45 -2.19 -2.08 0.71
CA GLY A 45 -1.30 -2.37 -0.40
C GLY A 45 -0.35 -3.51 -0.06
N LEU A 46 0.90 -3.16 0.24
CA LEU A 46 2.01 -4.10 0.35
C LEU A 46 1.84 -5.12 1.47
N PHE A 47 1.30 -4.73 2.63
CA PHE A 47 1.05 -5.68 3.71
C PHE A 47 0.05 -6.75 3.30
N ARG A 48 -1.02 -6.36 2.59
CA ARG A 48 -2.01 -7.29 2.08
C ARG A 48 -1.37 -8.32 1.15
N TYR A 49 -0.52 -7.89 0.23
CA TYR A 49 0.21 -8.81 -0.65
C TYR A 49 1.15 -9.73 0.13
N GLN A 50 1.86 -9.22 1.14
CA GLN A 50 2.70 -10.05 2.02
C GLN A 50 1.91 -11.17 2.69
N ILE A 51 0.70 -10.88 3.18
CA ILE A 51 -0.19 -11.91 3.74
C ILE A 51 -0.64 -12.90 2.66
N GLU A 52 -1.12 -12.40 1.52
CA GLU A 52 -1.62 -13.26 0.42
C GLU A 52 -0.52 -14.20 -0.09
N TYR A 53 0.71 -13.72 -0.28
CA TYR A 53 1.83 -14.55 -0.68
C TYR A 53 2.32 -15.49 0.42
N THR A 54 2.24 -15.07 1.70
CA THR A 54 2.50 -15.98 2.82
C THR A 54 1.50 -17.15 2.84
N LYS A 55 0.22 -16.90 2.54
CA LYS A 55 -0.79 -17.97 2.43
C LYS A 55 -0.43 -18.96 1.34
N GLU A 56 -0.06 -18.44 0.17
CA GLU A 56 0.30 -19.23 -0.99
C GLU A 56 1.56 -20.08 -0.72
N LEU A 57 2.62 -19.45 -0.20
CA LEU A 57 3.88 -20.10 0.15
C LEU A 57 3.69 -21.25 1.15
N LEU A 58 2.78 -21.08 2.11
CA LEU A 58 2.49 -22.09 3.15
C LEU A 58 1.40 -23.09 2.76
N GLY A 59 0.78 -22.94 1.58
CA GLY A 59 -0.35 -23.77 1.13
C GLY A 59 -1.57 -23.68 2.05
N LYS A 60 -1.81 -22.54 2.70
CA LYS A 60 -2.92 -22.33 3.64
C LYS A 60 -4.06 -21.56 3.00
N SER A 61 -5.29 -22.07 3.13
CA SER A 61 -6.49 -21.46 2.52
C SER A 61 -7.11 -20.36 3.40
N GLU A 62 -7.09 -20.49 4.72
CA GLU A 62 -7.79 -19.59 5.65
C GLU A 62 -6.90 -18.62 6.42
N PHE A 63 -7.40 -17.40 6.64
CA PHE A 63 -6.72 -16.35 7.42
C PHE A 63 -6.50 -16.76 8.88
N ARG A 64 -7.39 -17.59 9.43
CA ARG A 64 -7.29 -18.13 10.79
C ARG A 64 -6.06 -19.03 10.96
N ASP A 65 -5.70 -19.77 9.92
CA ASP A 65 -4.50 -20.61 9.93
C ASP A 65 -3.24 -19.76 9.86
N LEU A 66 -3.32 -18.59 9.22
CA LEU A 66 -2.23 -17.62 9.20
C LEU A 66 -1.99 -17.01 10.59
N MET A 67 -3.04 -16.71 11.37
CA MET A 67 -2.86 -16.20 12.74
C MET A 67 -2.16 -17.21 13.67
N LYS A 68 -2.42 -18.50 13.48
CA LYS A 68 -1.68 -19.55 14.20
C LYS A 68 -0.21 -19.56 13.81
N VAL A 69 0.10 -19.25 12.55
CA VAL A 69 1.44 -19.27 11.99
C VAL A 69 2.22 -17.99 12.28
N MET A 70 1.59 -16.82 12.27
CA MET A 70 2.27 -15.51 12.43
C MET A 70 3.06 -15.39 13.73
N VAL A 71 2.49 -15.88 14.85
CA VAL A 71 3.19 -15.88 16.14
C VAL A 71 4.45 -16.75 16.07
N PHE A 72 4.37 -17.91 15.43
CA PHE A 72 5.51 -18.83 15.25
C PHE A 72 6.49 -18.34 14.19
N VAL A 73 6.06 -17.56 13.21
CA VAL A 73 6.94 -16.88 12.25
C VAL A 73 7.77 -15.85 13.00
N VAL A 74 7.17 -15.00 13.84
CA VAL A 74 7.91 -14.02 14.65
C VAL A 74 8.89 -14.69 15.62
N ASP A 75 8.55 -15.86 16.18
CA ASP A 75 9.43 -16.64 17.04
C ASP A 75 10.43 -17.53 16.26
N ASN A 76 10.51 -17.36 14.93
CA ASN A 76 11.44 -18.07 14.05
C ASN A 76 11.29 -19.61 14.04
N LEU A 77 10.10 -20.11 14.34
CA LEU A 77 9.81 -21.55 14.50
C LEU A 77 9.40 -22.25 13.19
N LEU A 78 9.19 -21.52 12.09
CA LEU A 78 8.72 -22.07 10.81
C LEU A 78 9.68 -21.81 9.64
N ASN A 79 10.02 -20.55 9.40
CA ASN A 79 10.95 -20.15 8.33
C ASN A 79 11.60 -18.83 8.71
N LYS A 80 12.94 -18.84 8.77
CA LYS A 80 13.74 -17.68 9.18
C LYS A 80 13.61 -16.51 8.22
N ASP A 81 13.65 -16.76 6.92
CA ASP A 81 13.53 -15.71 5.92
C ASP A 81 12.13 -15.11 5.95
N LEU A 82 11.10 -15.93 6.16
CA LEU A 82 9.73 -15.44 6.35
C LEU A 82 9.63 -14.55 7.59
N SER A 83 10.21 -14.95 8.72
CA SER A 83 10.25 -14.13 9.95
C SER A 83 10.91 -12.79 9.72
N GLU A 84 12.02 -12.80 9.01
CA GLU A 84 12.85 -11.65 8.73
C GLU A 84 12.11 -10.65 7.84
N VAL A 85 11.33 -11.10 6.85
CA VAL A 85 10.48 -10.21 6.04
C VAL A 85 9.50 -9.43 6.92
N TYR A 86 8.85 -10.07 7.89
CA TYR A 86 7.92 -9.38 8.80
C TYR A 86 8.64 -8.44 9.78
N VAL A 87 9.82 -8.82 10.27
CA VAL A 87 10.64 -7.94 11.14
C VAL A 87 11.07 -6.68 10.39
N ARG A 88 11.60 -6.83 9.17
CA ARG A 88 12.01 -5.70 8.31
C ARG A 88 10.82 -4.83 7.93
N TRP A 89 9.68 -5.45 7.60
CA TRP A 89 8.42 -4.74 7.39
C TRP A 89 8.05 -3.88 8.60
N ASN A 90 8.07 -4.44 9.80
CA ASN A 90 7.72 -3.70 11.03
C ASN A 90 8.68 -2.53 11.28
N ARG A 91 9.99 -2.72 11.05
CA ARG A 91 10.97 -1.64 11.16
C ARG A 91 10.66 -0.50 10.20
N MET A 92 10.48 -0.83 8.92
CA MET A 92 10.10 0.13 7.88
C MET A 92 8.76 0.82 8.22
N TYR A 93 7.77 0.05 8.67
CA TYR A 93 6.47 0.57 9.07
C TYR A 93 6.58 1.58 10.22
N LEU A 94 7.38 1.28 11.25
CA LEU A 94 7.62 2.22 12.35
C LEU A 94 8.31 3.51 11.88
N MET A 95 9.28 3.42 10.97
CA MET A 95 9.95 4.59 10.40
C MET A 95 8.98 5.46 9.58
N SER A 96 8.07 4.84 8.82
CA SER A 96 7.05 5.55 8.05
C SER A 96 6.10 6.40 8.91
N ARG A 97 6.07 6.16 10.23
CA ARG A 97 5.22 6.87 11.20
C ARG A 97 5.88 8.11 11.78
N PHE A 98 7.10 8.45 11.41
CA PHE A 98 7.73 9.67 11.90
C PHE A 98 6.95 10.89 11.41
N GLU A 99 6.71 11.84 12.31
CA GLU A 99 6.03 13.11 11.97
C GLU A 99 6.95 14.06 11.19
N ARG A 100 8.27 13.87 11.33
CA ARG A 100 9.32 14.67 10.70
C ARG A 100 10.48 13.76 10.34
N PHE A 101 11.10 14.03 9.20
CA PHE A 101 12.26 13.31 8.72
C PHE A 101 13.43 14.29 8.58
N THR A 102 14.58 13.91 9.09
CA THR A 102 15.87 14.49 8.69
C THR A 102 16.40 13.77 7.45
N GLU A 103 17.39 14.33 6.74
CA GLU A 103 18.01 13.62 5.60
C GLU A 103 18.60 12.27 6.02
N SER A 104 19.21 12.17 7.21
CA SER A 104 19.69 10.88 7.72
C SER A 104 18.55 9.91 8.01
N ASP A 105 17.36 10.38 8.42
CA ASP A 105 16.20 9.49 8.58
C ASP A 105 15.72 8.97 7.23
N LEU A 106 15.73 9.81 6.19
CA LEU A 106 15.37 9.43 4.82
C LEU A 106 16.35 8.40 4.24
N GLU A 107 17.65 8.60 4.44
CA GLU A 107 18.69 7.64 4.03
C GLU A 107 18.48 6.28 4.71
N ASN A 108 18.31 6.29 6.04
CA ASN A 108 18.03 5.06 6.80
C ASN A 108 16.72 4.41 6.35
N PHE A 109 15.71 5.21 6.01
CA PHE A 109 14.43 4.69 5.56
C PHE A 109 14.53 4.03 4.19
N GLN A 110 15.27 4.63 3.24
CA GLN A 110 15.56 4.02 1.94
C GLN A 110 16.31 2.69 2.10
N ILE A 111 17.29 2.62 3.01
CA ILE A 111 18.02 1.38 3.31
C ILE A 111 17.05 0.31 3.81
N ALA A 112 16.19 0.63 4.78
CA ALA A 112 15.20 -0.30 5.31
C ALA A 112 14.21 -0.78 4.24
N ILE A 113 13.80 0.10 3.32
CA ILE A 113 12.93 -0.25 2.19
C ILE A 113 13.63 -1.24 1.26
N ASN A 114 14.88 -0.96 0.87
CA ASN A 114 15.65 -1.83 -0.04
C ASN A 114 15.91 -3.20 0.59
N GLU A 115 16.34 -3.25 1.86
CA GLU A 115 16.57 -4.50 2.59
C GLU A 115 15.30 -5.35 2.72
N TRP A 116 14.14 -4.73 2.96
CA TRP A 116 12.86 -5.42 2.98
C TRP A 116 12.48 -5.90 1.57
N ALA A 117 12.60 -5.03 0.56
CA ALA A 117 12.19 -5.31 -0.81
C ALA A 117 12.99 -6.48 -1.41
N ASP A 118 14.31 -6.50 -1.23
CA ASP A 118 15.16 -7.59 -1.74
C ASP A 118 14.73 -8.95 -1.19
N LEU A 119 14.47 -9.01 0.12
CA LEU A 119 14.05 -10.24 0.77
C LEU A 119 12.61 -10.63 0.38
N PHE A 120 11.70 -9.65 0.33
CA PHE A 120 10.32 -9.84 -0.10
C PHE A 120 10.24 -10.39 -1.52
N ILE A 121 10.99 -9.79 -2.46
CA ILE A 121 11.05 -10.20 -3.86
C ILE A 121 11.63 -11.60 -3.97
N THR A 122 12.73 -11.88 -3.27
CA THR A 122 13.37 -13.20 -3.30
C THR A 122 12.44 -14.29 -2.78
N LEU A 123 11.75 -14.03 -1.66
CA LEU A 123 10.90 -15.03 -1.00
C LEU A 123 9.60 -15.29 -1.76
N PHE A 124 9.00 -14.25 -2.35
CA PHE A 124 7.68 -14.31 -2.99
C PHE A 124 7.72 -14.22 -4.51
N TRP A 125 8.90 -14.36 -5.14
CA TRP A 125 9.08 -14.31 -6.59
C TRP A 125 8.07 -15.18 -7.34
N ASN A 126 7.88 -16.42 -6.86
CA ASN A 126 7.01 -17.41 -7.50
C ASN A 126 5.51 -17.24 -7.17
N CYS A 127 5.16 -16.41 -6.17
CA CYS A 127 3.77 -16.14 -5.77
C CYS A 127 3.12 -15.02 -6.59
N SER A 128 3.89 -14.36 -7.46
CA SER A 128 3.39 -13.30 -8.33
C SER A 128 3.86 -13.54 -9.75
N SER A 129 3.06 -13.15 -10.74
CA SER A 129 3.43 -13.19 -12.15
C SER A 129 4.48 -12.12 -12.51
N GLY A 130 5.65 -12.19 -11.87
CA GLY A 130 6.81 -11.32 -12.11
C GLY A 130 6.86 -10.04 -11.28
N MET A 131 6.32 -10.03 -10.06
CA MET A 131 6.35 -8.88 -9.12
C MET A 131 5.82 -7.57 -9.72
N LYS A 132 4.83 -7.69 -10.61
CA LYS A 132 4.22 -6.56 -11.33
C LYS A 132 3.29 -5.74 -10.45
N MET A 133 3.85 -5.06 -9.47
CA MET A 133 3.12 -4.33 -8.44
C MET A 133 3.49 -2.84 -8.48
N PRO A 134 2.64 -1.98 -9.08
CA PRO A 134 2.89 -0.54 -9.12
C PRO A 134 3.12 0.09 -7.73
N LYS A 135 2.43 -0.44 -6.70
CA LYS A 135 2.64 -0.01 -5.31
C LYS A 135 4.03 -0.36 -4.78
N LEU A 136 4.57 -1.53 -5.15
CA LEU A 136 5.92 -1.95 -4.75
C LEU A 136 6.96 -1.06 -5.42
N HIS A 137 6.82 -0.83 -6.73
CA HIS A 137 7.68 0.09 -7.46
C HIS A 137 7.64 1.49 -6.83
N SER A 138 6.46 2.05 -6.63
CA SER A 138 6.35 3.40 -6.08
C SER A 138 6.85 3.49 -4.64
N TRP A 139 6.73 2.42 -3.84
CA TRP A 139 7.29 2.39 -2.51
C TRP A 139 8.81 2.30 -2.51
N ILE A 140 9.42 1.53 -3.42
CA ILE A 140 10.88 1.39 -3.48
C ILE A 140 11.54 2.66 -4.00
N TYR A 141 10.98 3.25 -5.07
CA TYR A 141 11.69 4.27 -5.85
C TYR A 141 11.23 5.70 -5.58
N HIS A 142 9.99 5.93 -5.13
CA HIS A 142 9.42 7.28 -5.11
C HIS A 142 9.01 7.76 -3.71
N ILE A 143 8.93 6.88 -2.69
CA ILE A 143 8.39 7.28 -1.39
C ILE A 143 9.27 8.28 -0.66
N VAL A 144 10.60 8.11 -0.73
CA VAL A 144 11.54 8.99 -0.04
C VAL A 144 11.54 10.38 -0.66
N ASP A 145 11.51 10.47 -1.98
CA ASP A 145 11.39 11.74 -2.69
C ASP A 145 10.04 12.41 -2.40
N ALA A 146 8.95 11.64 -2.37
CA ALA A 146 7.65 12.19 -1.98
C ALA A 146 7.64 12.75 -0.54
N ILE A 147 8.35 12.11 0.41
CA ILE A 147 8.48 12.67 1.77
C ILE A 147 9.32 13.94 1.77
N ARG A 148 10.36 13.99 0.93
CA ARG A 148 11.24 15.15 0.81
C ARG A 148 10.50 16.37 0.25
N ASP A 149 9.63 16.15 -0.74
CA ASP A 149 8.87 17.21 -1.41
C ASP A 149 7.61 17.63 -0.65
N PHE A 150 6.87 16.68 -0.07
CA PHE A 150 5.55 16.91 0.51
C PHE A 150 5.50 16.75 2.03
N GLY A 151 6.57 16.28 2.67
CA GLY A 151 6.62 16.02 4.10
C GLY A 151 6.09 14.63 4.49
N ALA A 152 5.97 14.38 5.79
CA ALA A 152 5.68 13.05 6.31
C ALA A 152 4.36 12.45 5.78
N ILE A 153 4.39 11.14 5.49
CA ILE A 153 3.28 10.35 4.94
C ILE A 153 2.01 10.45 5.81
N ASN A 154 2.18 10.66 7.12
CA ASN A 154 1.08 10.86 8.07
C ASN A 154 0.23 12.10 7.78
N GLY A 155 0.75 13.10 7.07
CA GLY A 155 0.01 14.33 6.75
C GLY A 155 -1.12 14.14 5.74
N TYR A 156 -1.11 13.03 5.01
CA TYR A 156 -1.96 12.81 3.83
C TYR A 156 -2.91 11.62 3.96
N THR A 157 -3.19 11.16 5.20
CA THR A 157 -4.03 9.96 5.37
C THR A 157 -5.45 10.22 4.88
N THR A 158 -5.93 9.37 3.96
CA THR A 158 -7.33 9.38 3.53
C THR A 158 -8.23 8.60 4.49
N GLU A 159 -7.70 8.11 5.62
CA GLU A 159 -8.41 7.26 6.59
C GLU A 159 -9.68 7.95 7.10
N THR A 160 -9.59 9.24 7.42
CA THR A 160 -10.75 10.01 7.87
C THR A 160 -11.80 10.09 6.77
N TYR A 161 -11.40 10.46 5.54
CA TYR A 161 -12.33 10.56 4.42
C TYR A 161 -12.98 9.21 4.10
N GLU A 162 -12.21 8.13 4.07
CA GLU A 162 -12.71 6.78 3.83
C GLU A 162 -13.68 6.30 4.92
N SER A 163 -13.36 6.58 6.19
CA SER A 163 -14.22 6.27 7.33
C SER A 163 -15.56 7.00 7.24
N LEU A 164 -15.52 8.30 6.90
CA LEU A 164 -16.72 9.12 6.68
C LEU A 164 -17.53 8.59 5.49
N HIS A 165 -16.89 8.34 4.34
CA HIS A 165 -17.55 7.82 3.15
C HIS A 165 -18.15 6.43 3.39
N LYS A 166 -17.46 5.55 4.12
CA LYS A 166 -18.00 4.24 4.52
C LYS A 166 -19.24 4.41 5.40
N THR A 167 -19.16 5.30 6.39
CA THR A 167 -20.20 5.50 7.40
C THR A 167 -21.44 6.19 6.84
N TYR A 168 -21.27 7.23 6.02
CA TYR A 168 -22.36 8.07 5.56
C TYR A 168 -22.82 7.77 4.15
N VAL A 169 -22.00 7.14 3.31
CA VAL A 169 -22.38 6.80 1.93
C VAL A 169 -22.56 5.30 1.77
N LYS A 170 -21.51 4.48 1.96
CA LYS A 170 -21.58 3.04 1.63
C LYS A 170 -22.60 2.28 2.49
N ILE A 171 -22.65 2.53 3.80
CA ILE A 171 -23.60 1.84 4.69
C ILE A 171 -25.05 2.22 4.35
N PRO A 172 -25.44 3.51 4.31
CA PRO A 172 -26.80 3.89 3.90
C PRO A 172 -27.16 3.44 2.47
N TYR A 173 -26.21 3.48 1.53
CA TYR A 173 -26.40 2.97 0.18
C TYR A 173 -26.77 1.48 0.18
N ARG A 174 -26.05 0.65 0.95
CA ARG A 174 -26.32 -0.79 1.07
C ARG A 174 -27.67 -1.09 1.74
N LEU A 175 -28.12 -0.22 2.63
CA LEU A 175 -29.43 -0.30 3.28
C LEU A 175 -30.56 0.20 2.38
N SER A 176 -30.25 0.96 1.32
CA SER A 176 -31.25 1.49 0.40
C SER A 176 -31.81 0.40 -0.53
N ASN A 177 -33.01 0.63 -1.05
CA ASN A 177 -33.60 -0.23 -2.09
C ASN A 177 -33.11 0.12 -3.52
N LYS A 178 -32.10 0.99 -3.65
CA LYS A 178 -31.51 1.48 -4.90
C LYS A 178 -32.41 2.32 -5.81
N LYS A 179 -33.59 2.75 -5.36
CA LYS A 179 -34.42 3.78 -6.02
C LYS A 179 -34.26 5.11 -5.29
N ASP A 180 -34.11 6.24 -5.99
CA ASP A 180 -33.94 7.57 -5.37
C ASP A 180 -32.90 7.57 -4.23
N VAL A 181 -31.75 6.95 -4.53
CA VAL A 181 -30.71 6.57 -3.56
C VAL A 181 -30.25 7.75 -2.71
N GLU A 182 -30.06 8.91 -3.32
CA GLU A 182 -29.59 10.13 -2.64
C GLU A 182 -30.54 10.53 -1.51
N MET A 183 -31.85 10.52 -1.77
CA MET A 183 -32.87 10.81 -0.75
C MET A 183 -32.84 9.79 0.40
N GLN A 184 -32.62 8.51 0.10
CA GLN A 184 -32.56 7.47 1.12
C GLN A 184 -31.28 7.54 1.97
N ILE A 185 -30.15 7.89 1.35
CA ILE A 185 -28.90 8.14 2.06
C ILE A 185 -29.07 9.33 3.00
N MET A 186 -29.58 10.46 2.49
CA MET A 186 -29.80 11.67 3.27
C MET A 186 -30.77 11.44 4.43
N LYS A 187 -31.91 10.76 4.20
CA LYS A 187 -32.86 10.40 5.27
C LYS A 187 -32.23 9.54 6.35
N ASN A 188 -31.38 8.57 5.98
CA ASN A 188 -30.67 7.72 6.95
C ASN A 188 -29.65 8.52 7.77
N ILE A 189 -28.92 9.45 7.15
CA ILE A 189 -27.97 10.32 7.85
C ILE A 189 -28.72 11.23 8.84
N ILE A 190 -29.77 11.91 8.38
CA ILE A 190 -30.59 12.81 9.22
C ILE A 190 -31.15 12.05 10.44
N LYS A 191 -31.72 10.86 10.21
CA LYS A 191 -32.23 10.00 11.29
C LYS A 191 -31.15 9.60 12.29
N LYS A 192 -29.91 9.38 11.83
CA LYS A 192 -28.79 9.00 12.71
C LYS A 192 -28.34 10.16 13.61
N PHE A 193 -28.54 11.40 13.19
CA PHE A 193 -28.12 12.60 13.93
C PHE A 193 -29.24 13.34 14.66
N ASN A 194 -30.48 12.86 14.60
CA ASN A 194 -31.66 13.54 15.18
C ASN A 194 -31.74 15.02 14.79
N ILE A 195 -31.46 15.33 13.52
CA ILE A 195 -31.70 16.65 12.90
C ILE A 195 -33.11 16.65 12.31
#